data_AF-R9LVR1-F1
#
_entry.id   AF-R9LVR1-F1
#
_cell.length_a   1.000
_cell.length_b   1.000
_cell.length_c   1.000
_cell.angle_alpha   90.00
_cell.angle_beta   90.00
_cell.angle_gamma   90.00
#
_symmetry.space_group_name_H-M   'P 1'
#
loop_
_entity.id
_entity.type
_entity.pdbx_description
1 polymer ?
#
loop_
_entity_poly.entity_id
_entity_poly.type
_entity_poly.pdbx_seq_one_letter_code
_entity_poly.pdbx_strand_id
1 'polypeptide(L)'
;MEKANLKAREYRFFSQKNQKMICLHSEQALAYARYLEDRLWVAAYEACVPLELTDQIDPWGIRPLYFKTAWVSDFHLVYTDGKQAVRELVRLEDLKKQAIIERLELSRRYWMGVAFSHPVEWKVEVVDYKKSL
;
A
#
# COMPACT_ATOMS: atom_id res chain seq x y z
N MET A 1 -2.31 -3.22 2.37
CA MET A 1 -2.83 -3.94 1.19
C MET A 1 -4.24 -4.32 1.49
N GLU A 2 -5.21 -3.93 0.66
CA GLU A 2 -6.64 -4.18 0.85
C GLU A 2 -7.24 -4.99 -0.31
N LYS A 3 -8.42 -5.61 -0.11
CA LYS A 3 -9.14 -6.21 -1.23
C LYS A 3 -9.61 -5.09 -2.16
N ALA A 4 -9.49 -5.30 -3.46
CA ALA A 4 -10.08 -4.40 -4.43
C ALA A 4 -11.60 -4.33 -4.26
N ASN A 5 -12.20 -3.20 -4.61
CA ASN A 5 -13.66 -2.98 -4.60
C ASN A 5 -14.33 -3.22 -3.23
N LEU A 6 -13.61 -2.96 -2.13
CA LEU A 6 -14.18 -3.02 -0.79
C LEU A 6 -15.33 -2.00 -0.68
N LYS A 7 -16.53 -2.45 -0.32
CA LYS A 7 -17.64 -1.53 0.00
C LYS A 7 -17.34 -0.86 1.35
N ALA A 8 -16.70 0.29 1.30
CA ALA A 8 -16.40 1.13 2.46
C ALA A 8 -16.82 2.58 2.19
N ARG A 9 -16.85 3.36 3.26
CA ARG A 9 -16.93 4.81 3.15
C ARG A 9 -15.71 5.30 2.37
N GLU A 10 -15.96 6.05 1.31
CA GLU A 10 -14.91 6.66 0.52
C GLU A 10 -14.54 8.04 1.09
N TYR A 11 -13.24 8.31 1.10
CA TYR A 11 -12.66 9.62 1.37
C TYR A 11 -12.04 10.12 0.09
N ARG A 12 -12.30 11.39 -0.27
CA ARG A 12 -11.82 11.98 -1.51
C ARG A 12 -11.23 13.36 -1.27
N PHE A 13 -10.12 13.67 -1.92
CA PHE A 13 -9.58 15.03 -1.98
C PHE A 13 -8.78 15.26 -3.26
N PHE A 14 -8.67 16.52 -3.68
CA PHE A 14 -7.80 16.90 -4.79
C PHE A 14 -6.36 16.98 -4.30
N SER A 15 -5.48 16.15 -4.86
CA SER A 15 -4.04 16.16 -4.56
C SER A 15 -3.34 17.16 -5.46
N GLN A 16 -2.55 18.05 -4.86
CA GLN A 16 -1.75 19.00 -5.62
C GLN A 16 -0.52 18.32 -6.21
N LYS A 17 0.07 17.33 -5.52
CA LYS A 17 1.21 16.57 -6.05
C LYS A 17 0.83 15.74 -7.28
N ASN A 18 -0.37 15.17 -7.27
CA ASN A 18 -0.80 14.25 -8.32
C ASN A 18 -1.71 14.90 -9.36
N GLN A 19 -2.14 16.15 -9.15
CA GLN A 19 -3.08 16.89 -10.00
C GLN A 19 -4.35 16.10 -10.36
N LYS A 20 -4.83 15.29 -9.40
CA LYS A 20 -6.00 14.41 -9.56
C LYS A 20 -6.75 14.25 -8.25
N MET A 21 -8.01 13.85 -8.36
CA MET A 21 -8.79 13.38 -7.21
C MET A 21 -8.23 12.04 -6.73
N ILE A 22 -7.85 11.97 -5.45
CA ILE A 22 -7.44 10.74 -4.79
C ILE A 22 -8.65 10.18 -4.05
N CYS A 23 -8.90 8.87 -4.21
CA CYS A 23 -9.97 8.13 -3.54
C CYS A 23 -9.36 7.10 -2.58
N LEU A 24 -9.86 7.04 -1.35
CA LEU A 24 -9.31 6.21 -0.25
C LEU A 24 -10.46 5.57 0.54
N HIS A 25 -10.20 4.45 1.21
CA HIS A 25 -11.24 3.66 1.88
C HIS A 25 -11.13 3.63 3.43
N SER A 26 -10.18 4.37 4.01
CA SER A 26 -10.03 4.46 5.46
C SER A 26 -9.54 5.84 5.91
N GLU A 27 -9.83 6.19 7.16
CA GLU A 27 -9.33 7.43 7.78
C GLU A 27 -7.80 7.41 7.91
N GLN A 28 -7.22 6.23 8.18
CA GLN A 28 -5.78 6.05 8.27
C GLN A 28 -5.10 6.30 6.91
N ALA A 29 -5.68 5.79 5.82
CA ALA A 29 -5.20 6.08 4.48
C ALA A 29 -5.33 7.57 4.13
N LEU A 30 -6.43 8.22 4.52
CA LEU A 30 -6.58 9.67 4.36
C LEU A 30 -5.51 10.44 5.11
N ALA A 31 -5.27 10.10 6.38
CA ALA A 31 -4.25 10.74 7.20
C ALA A 31 -2.85 10.56 6.59
N TYR A 32 -2.53 9.35 6.11
CA TYR A 32 -1.26 9.09 5.44
C TYR A 32 -1.10 9.87 4.13
N ALA A 33 -2.14 9.90 3.29
CA ALA A 33 -2.11 10.67 2.04
C ALA A 33 -1.93 12.17 2.30
N ARG A 34 -2.59 12.72 3.32
CA ARG A 34 -2.36 14.11 3.76
C ARG A 34 -0.94 14.32 4.27
N TYR A 35 -0.42 13.38 5.05
CA TYR A 35 0.98 13.39 5.45
C TYR A 35 1.93 13.45 4.25
N LEU A 36 1.68 12.68 3.18
CA LEU A 36 2.48 12.66 1.95
C LEU A 36 2.40 13.97 1.16
N GLU A 37 1.24 14.62 1.10
CA GLU A 37 1.07 15.93 0.43
C GLU A 37 1.99 17.02 0.99
N ASP A 38 2.32 16.96 2.28
CA ASP A 38 3.19 17.96 2.92
C ASP A 38 4.68 17.62 2.81
N ARG A 39 5.06 16.45 2.26
CA ARG A 39 6.47 16.02 2.20
C ARG A 39 7.14 16.52 0.94
N LEU A 40 8.22 17.27 1.13
CA LEU A 40 9.06 17.76 0.01
C LEU A 40 9.79 16.63 -0.72
N TRP A 41 10.09 15.52 -0.04
CA TRP A 41 10.78 14.37 -0.65
C TRP A 41 9.84 13.45 -1.47
N VAL A 42 8.53 13.70 -1.45
CA VAL A 42 7.56 13.00 -2.29
C VAL A 42 7.28 13.84 -3.52
N ALA A 43 7.58 13.33 -4.71
CA ALA A 43 7.19 13.97 -5.96
C ALA A 43 5.72 13.68 -6.30
N ALA A 44 5.32 12.41 -6.25
CA ALA A 44 3.98 11.94 -6.56
C ALA A 44 3.68 10.65 -5.77
N TYR A 45 2.41 10.26 -5.73
CA TYR A 45 1.98 8.98 -5.20
C TYR A 45 0.66 8.50 -5.81
N GLU A 46 0.50 7.19 -5.87
CA GLU A 46 -0.74 6.54 -6.25
C GLU A 46 -1.29 5.77 -5.05
N ALA A 47 -2.60 5.86 -4.84
CA ALA A 47 -3.29 5.11 -3.81
C ALA A 47 -4.10 3.97 -4.42
N CYS A 48 -4.31 2.90 -3.66
CA CYS A 48 -5.11 1.73 -4.07
C CYS A 48 -4.61 1.12 -5.40
N VAL A 49 -3.30 0.90 -5.51
CA VAL A 49 -2.64 0.40 -6.72
C VAL A 49 -2.95 -1.09 -6.92
N PRO A 50 -3.63 -1.50 -8.02
CA PRO A 50 -3.96 -2.90 -8.26
C PRO A 50 -2.73 -3.79 -8.39
N LEU A 51 -2.78 -4.99 -7.81
CA LEU A 51 -1.77 -6.03 -8.00
C LEU A 51 -2.20 -6.96 -9.14
N GLU A 52 -1.34 -7.10 -10.13
CA GLU A 52 -1.47 -8.09 -11.20
C GLU A 52 -0.75 -9.38 -10.81
N LEU A 53 -1.39 -10.20 -9.97
CA LEU A 53 -0.77 -11.43 -9.49
C LEU A 53 -0.54 -12.42 -10.65
N THR A 54 0.66 -12.98 -10.72
CA THR A 54 1.05 -14.00 -11.70
C THR A 54 1.53 -15.27 -11.00
N ASP A 55 1.63 -16.37 -11.76
CA ASP A 55 2.12 -17.65 -11.26
C ASP A 55 3.63 -17.64 -10.90
N GLN A 56 4.32 -16.52 -11.15
CA GLN A 56 5.75 -16.35 -10.83
C GLN A 56 5.99 -16.00 -9.36
N ILE A 57 4.94 -15.61 -8.62
CA ILE A 57 5.03 -15.31 -7.20
C ILE A 57 5.07 -16.62 -6.42
N ASP A 58 6.14 -16.85 -5.66
CA ASP A 58 6.25 -18.01 -4.76
C ASP A 58 5.02 -18.09 -3.83
N PRO A 59 4.25 -19.19 -3.82
CA PRO A 59 3.08 -19.34 -2.97
C PRO A 59 3.39 -19.79 -1.54
N TRP A 60 4.64 -20.14 -1.20
CA TRP A 60 4.98 -20.75 0.07
C TRP A 60 4.60 -19.87 1.27
N GLY A 61 3.80 -20.43 2.18
CA GLY A 61 3.33 -19.73 3.38
C GLY A 61 2.19 -18.74 3.15
N ILE A 62 1.56 -18.72 1.97
CA ILE A 62 0.43 -17.85 1.62
C ILE A 62 -0.78 -18.70 1.22
N ARG A 63 -1.97 -18.34 1.71
CA ARG A 63 -3.21 -19.07 1.38
C ARG A 63 -3.48 -19.05 -0.14
N PRO A 64 -3.77 -20.19 -0.77
CA PRO A 64 -4.05 -20.25 -2.22
C PRO A 64 -5.19 -19.34 -2.68
N LEU A 65 -6.20 -19.10 -1.84
CA LEU A 65 -7.31 -18.21 -2.15
C LEU A 65 -6.86 -16.75 -2.41
N TYR A 66 -5.75 -16.31 -1.83
CA TYR A 66 -5.28 -14.94 -1.98
C TYR A 66 -4.79 -14.68 -3.41
N PHE A 67 -4.25 -15.68 -4.11
CA PHE A 67 -3.86 -15.58 -5.53
C PHE A 67 -5.05 -15.47 -6.49
N LYS A 68 -6.27 -15.80 -6.02
CA LYS A 68 -7.53 -15.67 -6.78
C LYS A 68 -8.33 -14.43 -6.40
N THR A 69 -7.80 -13.60 -5.49
CA THR A 69 -8.48 -12.40 -4.99
C THR A 69 -7.81 -11.18 -5.61
N ALA A 70 -8.61 -10.22 -6.08
CA ALA A 70 -8.09 -8.93 -6.51
C ALA A 70 -7.66 -8.10 -5.29
N TRP A 71 -6.41 -7.67 -5.27
CA TRP A 71 -5.83 -6.86 -4.20
C TRP A 71 -5.34 -5.52 -4.73
N VAL A 72 -5.27 -4.55 -3.82
CA VAL A 72 -4.63 -3.27 -4.05
C VAL A 72 -3.58 -3.02 -2.97
N SER A 73 -2.41 -2.54 -3.35
CA SER A 73 -1.44 -1.94 -2.44
C SER A 73 -1.95 -0.58 -2.00
N ASP A 74 -1.65 -0.21 -0.75
CA ASP A 74 -2.25 1.01 -0.20
C ASP A 74 -1.65 2.26 -0.88
N PHE A 75 -0.31 2.32 -1.00
CA PHE A 75 0.37 3.42 -1.68
C PHE A 75 1.61 2.97 -2.47
N HIS A 76 1.77 3.54 -3.66
CA HIS A 76 3.02 3.58 -4.43
C HIS A 76 3.49 5.03 -4.52
N LEU A 77 4.76 5.29 -4.25
CA LEU A 77 5.33 6.63 -4.13
C LEU A 77 6.45 6.78 -5.15
N VAL A 78 6.58 7.99 -5.67
CA VAL A 78 7.74 8.44 -6.43
C VAL A 78 8.40 9.56 -5.63
N TYR A 79 9.66 9.37 -5.27
CA TYR A 79 10.47 10.38 -4.59
C TYR A 79 10.99 11.41 -5.57
N THR A 80 11.41 12.56 -5.05
CA THR A 80 11.99 13.64 -5.87
C THR A 80 13.30 13.26 -6.57
N ASP A 81 14.00 12.23 -6.07
CA ASP A 81 15.19 11.66 -6.71
C ASP A 81 14.86 10.53 -7.73
N GLY A 82 13.57 10.30 -8.00
CA GLY A 82 13.08 9.29 -8.94
C GLY A 82 12.97 7.88 -8.36
N LYS A 83 13.43 7.63 -7.13
CA LYS A 83 13.26 6.32 -6.49
C LYS A 83 11.79 6.04 -6.20
N GLN A 84 11.43 4.76 -6.26
CA GLN A 84 10.07 4.31 -6.03
C GLN A 84 9.97 3.58 -4.70
N ALA A 85 8.79 3.67 -4.08
CA ALA A 85 8.53 3.02 -2.81
C ALA A 85 7.09 2.57 -2.68
N VAL A 86 6.86 1.49 -1.94
CA VAL A 86 5.52 0.99 -1.61
C VAL A 86 5.33 1.06 -0.11
N ARG A 87 4.13 1.46 0.30
CA ARG A 87 3.74 1.56 1.71
C ARG A 87 2.44 0.83 1.91
N GLU A 88 2.51 -0.21 2.74
CA GLU A 88 1.33 -0.95 3.18
C GLU A 88 0.98 -0.50 4.59
N LEU A 89 -0.21 0.08 4.75
CA LEU A 89 -0.72 0.56 6.02
C LEU A 89 -1.22 -0.62 6.85
N VAL A 90 -0.82 -0.66 8.11
CA VAL A 90 -1.27 -1.67 9.05
C VAL A 90 -1.42 -1.08 10.44
N ARG A 91 -2.36 -1.63 11.21
CA ARG A 91 -2.42 -1.39 12.64
C ARG A 91 -1.38 -2.25 13.37
N LEU A 92 -0.75 -1.71 14.41
CA LEU A 92 0.25 -2.45 15.17
C LEU A 92 -0.33 -3.75 15.73
N GLU A 93 -1.56 -3.70 16.24
CA GLU A 93 -2.26 -4.86 16.79
C GLU A 93 -2.61 -5.93 15.75
N ASP A 94 -2.65 -5.57 14.47
CA ASP A 94 -2.98 -6.47 13.37
C ASP A 94 -1.79 -7.28 12.88
N LEU A 95 -0.56 -6.86 13.19
CA LEU A 95 0.66 -7.60 12.83
C LEU A 95 0.78 -8.97 13.51
N LYS A 96 0.01 -9.23 14.58
CA LYS A 96 -0.08 -10.56 15.20
C LYS A 96 -1.00 -11.53 14.44
N LYS A 97 -1.79 -11.03 13.48
CA LYS A 97 -2.76 -11.83 12.74
C LYS A 97 -2.07 -12.46 11.53
N GLN A 98 -2.03 -13.80 11.49
CA GLN A 98 -1.44 -14.55 10.37
C GLN A 98 -1.96 -14.10 9.00
N ALA A 99 -3.26 -13.86 8.86
CA ALA A 99 -3.87 -13.38 7.61
C ALA A 99 -3.33 -12.03 7.13
N ILE A 100 -2.88 -11.17 8.05
CA ILE A 100 -2.27 -9.87 7.71
C ILE A 100 -0.83 -10.10 7.24
N ILE A 101 -0.05 -10.92 7.96
CA ILE A 101 1.31 -11.27 7.57
C ILE A 101 1.36 -11.92 6.18
N GLU A 102 0.47 -12.88 5.90
CA GLU A 102 0.36 -13.53 4.59
C GLU A 102 0.08 -12.53 3.46
N ARG A 103 -0.80 -11.54 3.70
CA ARG A 103 -1.13 -10.49 2.72
C ARG A 103 0.02 -9.51 2.51
N LEU A 104 0.71 -9.13 3.58
CA LEU A 104 1.89 -8.26 3.51
C LEU A 104 3.03 -8.96 2.74
N GLU A 105 3.25 -10.24 3.01
CA GLU A 105 4.25 -11.04 2.29
C GLU A 105 3.89 -11.22 0.81
N LEU A 106 2.60 -11.41 0.49
CA LEU A 106 2.13 -11.42 -0.91
C LEU A 106 2.45 -10.11 -1.63
N SER A 107 2.13 -8.97 -1.03
CA SER A 107 2.47 -7.65 -1.57
C SER A 107 3.98 -7.48 -1.76
N ARG A 108 4.77 -7.84 -0.74
CA ARG A 108 6.23 -7.75 -0.81
C ARG A 108 6.78 -8.59 -1.97
N ARG A 109 6.36 -9.84 -2.11
CA ARG A 109 6.81 -10.73 -3.21
C ARG A 109 6.41 -10.19 -4.58
N TYR A 110 5.18 -9.68 -4.71
CA TYR A 110 4.72 -9.03 -5.94
C TYR A 110 5.65 -7.87 -6.33
N TRP A 111 5.85 -6.90 -5.44
CA TRP A 111 6.67 -5.71 -5.75
C TRP A 111 8.14 -6.04 -5.99
N MET A 112 8.70 -7.00 -5.25
CA MET A 112 10.07 -7.47 -5.50
C MET A 112 10.19 -8.18 -6.86
N GLY A 113 9.14 -8.88 -7.31
CA GLY A 113 9.08 -9.54 -8.60
C GLY A 113 8.85 -8.59 -9.78
N VAL A 114 8.22 -7.43 -9.57
CA VAL A 114 8.02 -6.41 -10.63
C VAL A 114 9.24 -5.47 -10.74
N ALA A 115 10.01 -5.31 -9.66
CA ALA A 115 11.10 -4.34 -9.55
C ALA A 115 12.41 -4.67 -10.30
N PHE A 116 12.42 -5.62 -11.26
CA PHE A 116 13.65 -6.06 -11.95
C PHE A 116 14.38 -4.92 -12.70
N SER A 117 13.68 -3.90 -13.16
CA SER A 117 14.27 -2.74 -13.86
C SER A 117 14.35 -1.46 -13.00
N HIS A 118 13.49 -1.34 -11.99
CA HIS A 118 13.42 -0.18 -11.10
C HIS A 118 13.20 -0.68 -9.67
N PRO A 119 14.25 -0.72 -8.82
CA PRO A 119 14.12 -1.15 -7.43
C PRO A 119 13.06 -0.34 -6.70
N VAL A 120 12.11 -1.05 -6.07
CA VAL A 120 11.05 -0.45 -5.26
C VAL A 120 11.34 -0.73 -3.79
N GLU A 121 11.38 0.31 -2.96
CA GLU A 121 11.47 0.14 -1.51
C GLU A 121 10.10 -0.23 -0.93
N TRP A 122 9.90 -1.49 -0.58
CA TRP A 122 8.68 -1.95 0.07
C TRP A 122 8.79 -1.86 1.60
N LYS A 123 7.82 -1.18 2.24
CA LYS A 123 7.73 -1.08 3.71
C LYS A 123 6.30 -1.14 4.20
N VAL A 124 6.17 -1.55 5.47
CA VAL A 124 4.94 -1.45 6.24
C VAL A 124 4.95 -0.13 7.00
N GLU A 125 3.84 0.61 6.95
CA GLU A 125 3.60 1.81 7.73
C GLU A 125 2.60 1.52 8.84
N VAL A 126 2.99 1.78 10.09
CA VAL A 126 2.11 1.56 11.26
C VAL A 126 1.33 2.83 11.55
N VAL A 127 0.01 2.78 11.38
CA VAL A 127 -0.85 3.99 11.28
C VAL A 127 -1.67 4.33 12.52
N ASP A 128 -1.53 3.55 13.59
CA ASP A 128 -2.34 3.68 14.82
C ASP A 128 -1.48 3.77 16.09
N TYR A 129 -0.28 4.35 15.99
CA TYR A 129 0.55 4.59 17.17
C TYR A 129 -0.25 5.43 18.16
N LYS A 130 -0.75 4.79 19.23
CA LYS A 130 -1.26 5.51 20.40
C LYS A 130 -0.14 6.46 20.78
N LYS A 131 -0.38 7.78 20.71
CA LYS A 131 0.42 8.72 21.48
C LYS A 131 0.26 8.24 22.92
N SER A 132 1.31 7.64 23.47
CA SER A 132 1.43 7.49 24.91
C SER A 132 1.21 8.89 25.48
N LEU A 133 0.11 9.04 26.23
CA LEU A 133 -0.17 10.24 27.02
C LEU A 133 0.96 10.48 28.02
#